data_AF-A0A3A6RBR0-F1
#
_entry.id   AF-A0A3A6RBR0-F1
#
_cell.length_a   1.000
_cell.length_b   1.000
_cell.length_c   1.000
_cell.angle_alpha   90.00
_cell.angle_beta   90.00
_cell.angle_gamma   90.00
#
_symmetry.space_group_name_H-M   'P 1'
#
loop_
_entity.id
_entity.type
_entity.pdbx_description
1 polymer ?
#
loop_
_entity_poly.entity_id
_entity_poly.type
_entity_poly.pdbx_seq_one_letter_code
_entity_poly.pdbx_strand_id
1 'polypeptide(L)' 'MSVENELTAELHSRRFTNFDRRRIHRAQSQVYEHEITAYLVNSQIIGSSLVGVVFGHINKGPHGRYADGHF' A
#
# COMPACT_ATOMS: atom_id res chain seq x y z
N MET A 1 28.25 15.12 24.98
CA MET A 1 27.72 15.65 23.70
C MET A 1 26.90 14.56 23.07
N SER A 2 25.58 14.73 23.00
CA SER A 2 24.70 13.83 22.25
C SER A 2 24.88 14.10 20.76
N VAL A 3 25.26 13.09 19.99
CA VAL A 3 25.29 13.18 18.53
C VAL A 3 23.84 13.16 18.08
N GLU A 4 23.34 14.29 17.56
CA GLU A 4 22.04 14.32 16.90
C GLU A 4 22.11 13.44 15.67
N ASN A 5 21.38 12.33 15.71
CA ASN A 5 21.29 11.41 14.58
C ASN A 5 20.10 11.88 13.74
N GLU A 6 20.38 12.65 12.69
CA GLU A 6 19.35 13.15 11.79
C GLU A 6 18.81 12.00 10.93
N LEU A 7 17.59 11.56 11.20
CA LEU A 7 16.92 10.51 10.42
C LEU A 7 16.08 11.16 9.32
N THR A 8 16.62 11.19 8.10
CA THR A 8 15.89 11.67 6.93
C THR A 8 14.96 10.57 6.42
N ALA A 9 13.64 10.75 6.61
CA ALA A 9 12.63 9.85 6.07
C ALA A 9 11.90 10.52 4.90
N GLU A 10 12.11 10.02 3.68
CA GLU A 10 11.41 10.51 2.50
C GLU A 10 10.13 9.72 2.24
N LEU A 11 9.02 10.44 2.08
CA LEU A 11 7.72 9.84 1.74
C LEU A 11 7.63 9.59 0.24
N HIS A 12 7.99 8.38 -0.19
CA HIS A 12 7.73 7.95 -1.55
C HIS A 12 6.25 7.55 -1.71
N SER A 13 5.56 8.19 -2.65
CA SER A 13 4.22 7.79 -3.08
C SER A 13 4.26 7.38 -4.54
N ARG A 14 3.48 6.36 -4.88
CA ARG A 14 3.36 5.87 -6.26
C ARG A 14 1.88 5.82 -6.60
N ARG A 15 1.50 6.53 -7.66
CA ARG A 15 0.16 6.43 -8.22
C ARG A 15 -0.03 5.07 -8.88
N PHE A 16 -1.19 4.44 -8.65
CA PHE A 16 -1.54 3.20 -9.35
C PHE A 16 -1.61 3.44 -10.85
N THR A 17 -0.85 2.63 -11.58
CA THR A 17 -0.82 2.64 -13.04
C THR A 17 -2.15 2.11 -13.61
N ASN A 18 -2.38 2.32 -14.91
CA ASN A 18 -3.56 1.74 -15.58
C ASN A 18 -3.56 0.20 -15.50
N PHE A 19 -2.39 -0.43 -15.46
CA PHE A 19 -2.27 -1.86 -15.26
C PHE A 19 -2.72 -2.29 -13.87
N ASP A 20 -2.26 -1.59 -12.83
CA ASP A 20 -2.65 -1.84 -11.44
C ASP A 20 -4.17 -1.70 -11.26
N ARG A 21 -4.74 -0.61 -11.77
CA ARG A 21 -6.18 -0.33 -11.70
C ARG A 21 -7.02 -1.44 -12.34
N ARG A 22 -6.60 -1.97 -13.50
CA ARG A 22 -7.28 -3.09 -14.17
C ARG A 22 -7.27 -4.36 -13.33
N ARG A 23 -6.14 -4.67 -12.68
CA ARG A 23 -6.02 -5.86 -11.82
C ARG A 23 -6.85 -5.71 -10.56
N ILE A 24 -6.85 -4.53 -9.95
CA ILE A 24 -7.70 -4.22 -8.78
C ILE A 24 -9.17 -4.40 -9.15
N HIS A 25 -9.63 -3.80 -10.26
CA HIS A 25 -11.02 -3.90 -10.69
C HIS A 25 -11.43 -5.36 -10.94
N ARG A 26 -10.57 -6.14 -11.61
CA ARG A 26 -10.82 -7.58 -11.82
C ARG A 26 -10.81 -8.37 -10.51
N ALA A 27 -9.97 -8.01 -9.55
CA ALA A 27 -9.96 -8.65 -8.25
C ALA A 27 -11.25 -8.32 -7.47
N GLN A 28 -11.73 -7.09 -7.53
CA GLN A 28 -12.98 -6.66 -6.90
C GLN A 28 -14.23 -7.33 -7.49
N SER A 29 -14.18 -7.78 -8.74
CA SER A 29 -15.31 -8.46 -9.39
C SER A 29 -15.39 -9.97 -9.06
N GLN A 30 -14.46 -10.50 -8.27
CA GLN A 30 -14.49 -11.92 -7.87
C GLN A 30 -15.30 -12.13 -6.61
N VAL A 31 -15.82 -13.35 -6.45
CA VAL A 31 -16.42 -13.82 -5.21
C VAL A 31 -15.33 -14.49 -4.40
N TYR A 32 -15.09 -13.99 -3.20
CA TYR A 32 -14.19 -14.61 -2.24
C TYR A 32 -15.01 -15.23 -1.12
N GLU A 33 -14.54 -16.37 -0.62
CA GLU A 33 -15.18 -17.06 0.50
C GLU A 33 -15.13 -16.25 1.80
N HIS A 34 -14.08 -15.43 1.95
CA HIS A 34 -13.80 -14.65 3.16
C HIS A 34 -13.84 -13.15 2.85
N GLU A 35 -14.05 -12.35 3.89
CA GLU A 35 -14.01 -10.89 3.78
C GLU A 35 -12.65 -10.41 3.26
N ILE A 36 -12.68 -9.55 2.25
CA ILE A 36 -11.47 -8.93 1.72
C ILE A 36 -11.12 -7.70 2.55
N THR A 37 -10.02 -7.81 3.29
CA THR A 37 -9.51 -6.72 4.11
C THR A 37 -8.69 -5.71 3.32
N ALA A 38 -8.06 -6.13 2.20
CA ALA A 38 -7.39 -5.28 1.21
C ALA A 38 -7.00 -6.06 -0.07
N TYR A 39 -6.62 -5.34 -1.12
CA TYR A 39 -6.04 -5.91 -2.35
C TYR A 39 -4.53 -5.65 -2.42
N LEU A 40 -3.71 -6.69 -2.49
CA LEU A 40 -2.26 -6.56 -2.74
C LEU A 40 -2.00 -6.19 -4.20
N VAL A 41 -1.39 -5.03 -4.43
CA VAL A 41 -1.19 -4.47 -5.78
C VAL A 41 0.24 -4.67 -6.27
N ASN A 42 1.22 -4.45 -5.39
CA ASN A 42 2.64 -4.60 -5.69
C ASN A 42 3.39 -5.04 -4.42
N SER A 43 4.53 -5.69 -4.58
CA SER A 43 5.41 -6.07 -3.49
C SER A 43 6.86 -6.00 -3.93
N GLN A 44 7.73 -5.57 -3.02
CA GLN A 44 9.17 -5.50 -3.24
C GLN A 44 9.90 -6.06 -2.03
N ILE A 45 11.04 -6.72 -2.26
CA ILE A 45 11.93 -7.15 -1.19
C ILE A 45 12.96 -6.04 -0.98
N ILE A 46 13.08 -5.58 0.27
CA ILE A 46 14.06 -4.57 0.69
C ILE A 46 14.83 -5.18 1.86
N GLY A 47 16.12 -5.46 1.65
CA GLY A 47 16.94 -6.19 2.63
C GLY A 47 16.34 -7.57 2.93
N SER A 48 16.01 -7.82 4.20
CA SER A 48 15.35 -9.05 4.68
C SER A 48 13.84 -8.93 4.82
N SER A 49 13.23 -7.88 4.28
CA SER A 49 11.80 -7.55 4.47
C SER A 49 11.04 -7.55 3.16
N LEU A 50 9.81 -8.08 3.16
CA LEU A 50 8.85 -7.92 2.06
C LEU A 50 7.94 -6.73 2.35
N VAL A 51 7.95 -5.75 1.45
CA VAL A 51 7.11 -4.55 1.54
C VAL A 51 6.00 -4.63 0.50
N GLY A 52 4.75 -4.68 0.96
CA GLY A 52 3.56 -4.71 0.11
C GLY A 52 2.89 -3.34 -0.02
N VAL A 53 2.41 -3.02 -1.23
CA VAL A 53 1.52 -1.89 -1.49
C VAL A 53 0.10 -2.44 -1.65
N VAL A 54 -0.81 -2.01 -0.79
CA VAL A 54 -2.20 -2.47 -0.75
C VAL A 54 -3.19 -1.36 -1.15
N PHE A 55 -4.34 -1.76 -1.66
CA PHE A 55 -5.46 -0.88 -2.01
C PHE A 55 -6.70 -1.22 -1.16
N GLY A 56 -7.39 -0.18 -0.69
CA GLY A 56 -8.71 -0.32 -0.05
C GLY A 56 -8.69 -1.03 1.30
N HIS A 57 -7.62 -0.90 2.10
CA HIS A 57 -7.52 -1.59 3.37
C HIS A 57 -8.60 -1.13 4.36
N ILE A 58 -9.34 -2.06 4.97
CA ILE A 58 -10.45 -1.77 5.89
C ILE A 58 -9.98 -1.02 7.14
N ASN A 59 -8.81 -1.39 7.66
CA ASN A 59 -8.15 -0.67 8.74
C ASN A 59 -7.12 0.28 8.13
N LYS A 60 -7.52 1.53 7.94
CA LYS A 60 -6.66 2.57 7.36
C LYS A 60 -5.46 2.91 8.26
N GLY A 61 -5.52 2.62 9.55
CA GLY A 61 -4.49 3.02 10.52
C GLY A 61 -4.38 4.55 10.68
N PRO A 62 -3.47 5.03 11.54
CA PRO A 62 -3.34 6.46 11.86
C PRO A 62 -2.78 7.31 10.70
N HIS A 63 -2.19 6.68 9.68
CA HIS A 63 -1.62 7.33 8.49
C HIS A 63 -2.30 6.88 7.19
N GLY A 64 -3.53 6.38 7.30
CA GLY A 64 -4.21 5.74 6.20
C GLY A 64 -4.50 6.63 5.01
N ARG A 65 -4.08 6.19 3.82
CA ARG A 65 -4.36 6.87 2.56
C ARG A 65 -5.83 6.67 2.14
N TYR A 66 -6.40 7.68 1.48
CA TYR A 66 -7.74 7.62 0.92
C TYR A 66 -7.85 6.48 -0.13
N ALA A 67 -9.08 6.02 -0.37
CA ALA A 67 -9.34 4.89 -1.26
C ALA A 67 -8.93 5.17 -2.72
N ASP A 68 -8.72 6.43 -3.10
CA ASP A 68 -8.23 6.86 -4.41
C ASP A 68 -6.69 6.98 -4.47
N GLY A 69 -5.99 6.74 -3.36
CA GLY A 69 -4.54 6.88 -3.24
C GLY A 69 -4.05 8.32 -3.04
N HIS A 70 -4.94 9.27 -2.77
CA HIS A 70 -4.56 10.65 -2.41
C HIS A 70 -4.17 10.77 -0.92
N PHE A 71 -3.41 11.82 -0.62
CA PHE A 71 -3.11 12.30 0.73
C PHE A 71 -4.09 13.40 1.12
#